data_AF-A0AAW0EMV3-F1
#
_entry.id   AF-A0AAW0EMV3-F1
#
_cell.length_a   1.000
_cell.length_b   1.000
_cell.length_c   1.000
_cell.angle_alpha   90.00
_cell.angle_beta   90.00
_cell.angle_gamma   90.00
#
_symmetry.space_group_name_H-M   'P 1'
#
loop_
_entity.id
_entity.type
_entity.pdbx_description
1 polymer ?
#
loop_
_entity_poly.entity_id
_entity_poly.type
_entity_poly.pdbx_seq_one_letter_code
_entity_poly.pdbx_strand_id
1 'polypeptide(L)'
;MRRLACLSGVTAASSLSVAATAATSTATSTASPVRSIYTTWGSVPCEKWSCKESWLKRITSQSEYRSFEFWHVPEVDVPAGLKLNAVERYLLSSLQNDADRLLHVSWCQDFDSYWHDRVSSLEMLYKTIYTDEYPLYRYIFGNCTQKTAEKEHMLRKLNYLKGILSWAGRTERCYTSIVKARYYVQRCVWNALERERYLCACVEAVDAFSAKVPEELREKAMAELEVALVSMRHWVWDCPNGKRTFTRRLA
;
A
#
# COMPACT_ATOMS: atom_id res chain seq x y z
N MET A 1 50.70 -52.24 -26.74
CA MET A 1 50.79 -53.54 -26.03
C MET A 1 49.81 -53.54 -24.86
N ARG A 2 48.96 -54.58 -24.76
CA ARG A 2 48.19 -55.16 -23.61
C ARG A 2 47.83 -54.22 -22.42
N ARG A 3 46.56 -53.84 -22.17
CA ARG A 3 45.39 -54.53 -21.56
C ARG A 3 45.63 -55.27 -20.21
N LEU A 4 44.88 -54.86 -19.18
CA LEU A 4 44.09 -55.62 -18.17
C LEU A 4 43.39 -54.56 -17.26
N ALA A 5 42.07 -54.35 -17.24
CA ALA A 5 40.95 -55.15 -16.68
C ALA A 5 41.07 -55.33 -15.15
N CYS A 6 40.06 -55.23 -14.28
CA CYS A 6 38.61 -55.04 -14.35
C CYS A 6 38.05 -54.97 -12.90
N LEU A 7 36.93 -54.24 -12.67
CA LEU A 7 35.74 -54.57 -11.83
C LEU A 7 35.95 -54.74 -10.30
N SER A 8 35.05 -54.51 -9.34
CA SER A 8 33.61 -54.15 -9.16
C SER A 8 33.46 -54.08 -7.62
N GLY A 9 32.70 -53.21 -6.95
CA GLY A 9 31.24 -53.07 -6.97
C GLY A 9 30.68 -53.01 -5.52
N VAL A 10 29.40 -52.63 -5.40
CA VAL A 10 28.46 -52.78 -4.26
C VAL A 10 28.24 -51.59 -3.31
N THR A 11 27.16 -50.87 -3.66
CA THR A 11 26.04 -50.25 -2.90
C THR A 11 25.83 -50.49 -1.40
N ALA A 12 25.24 -49.46 -0.75
CA ALA A 12 24.06 -49.45 0.15
C ALA A 12 24.30 -48.54 1.38
N ALA A 13 23.59 -47.41 1.54
CA ALA A 13 22.23 -47.25 2.06
C ALA A 13 22.24 -46.79 3.55
N SER A 14 21.67 -45.59 3.76
CA SER A 14 20.74 -45.22 4.83
C SER A 14 21.10 -45.47 6.31
N SER A 15 21.12 -44.41 7.14
CA SER A 15 20.09 -44.13 8.18
C SER A 15 20.57 -43.23 9.33
N LEU A 16 19.71 -42.24 9.66
CA LEU A 16 19.28 -41.73 10.99
C LEU A 16 20.35 -41.54 12.10
N SER A 17 20.70 -40.29 12.44
CA SER A 17 20.09 -39.43 13.50
C SER A 17 20.50 -39.79 14.93
N VAL A 18 21.05 -38.84 15.70
CA VAL A 18 20.55 -38.37 17.01
C VAL A 18 21.48 -37.28 17.61
N ALA A 19 20.86 -36.13 17.87
CA ALA A 19 21.05 -35.15 18.95
C ALA A 19 22.44 -34.52 19.25
N ALA A 20 22.48 -33.19 19.06
CA ALA A 20 23.01 -32.26 20.04
C ALA A 20 22.13 -30.99 20.10
N THR A 21 21.09 -31.05 20.94
CA THR A 21 20.50 -29.92 21.68
C THR A 21 21.58 -29.27 22.56
N ALA A 22 21.66 -27.98 22.90
CA ALA A 22 20.82 -26.80 22.72
C ALA A 22 21.66 -25.57 23.10
N ALA A 23 21.35 -24.40 22.52
CA ALA A 23 21.36 -23.07 23.16
C ALA A 23 20.91 -22.03 22.10
N THR A 24 19.61 -21.91 21.82
CA THR A 24 18.78 -20.76 22.24
C THR A 24 19.43 -19.38 22.06
N SER A 25 19.15 -18.77 20.91
CA SER A 25 18.78 -17.35 20.83
C SER A 25 17.46 -17.26 20.07
N THR A 26 16.40 -17.15 20.84
CA THR A 26 15.01 -16.89 20.44
C THR A 26 14.91 -15.60 19.62
N ALA A 27 14.83 -15.74 18.31
CA ALA A 27 14.07 -14.83 17.46
C ALA A 27 12.91 -15.64 16.89
N THR A 28 11.88 -15.84 17.71
CA THR A 28 10.56 -16.25 17.23
C THR A 28 9.99 -15.07 16.44
N SER A 29 10.40 -14.94 15.17
CA SER A 29 9.49 -14.43 14.17
C SER A 29 8.39 -15.49 14.06
N THR A 30 7.31 -15.32 14.81
CA THR A 30 6.03 -15.96 14.52
C THR A 30 5.56 -15.43 13.18
N ALA A 31 6.16 -15.94 12.10
CA ALA A 31 5.53 -15.95 10.80
C ALA A 31 4.38 -16.94 10.91
N SER A 32 3.25 -16.48 11.47
CA SER A 32 1.98 -17.11 11.17
C SER A 32 1.90 -17.18 9.64
N PRO A 33 1.63 -18.34 9.03
CA PRO A 33 1.36 -18.39 7.62
C PRO A 33 0.10 -17.56 7.39
N VAL A 34 0.29 -16.34 6.92
CA VAL A 34 -0.77 -15.45 6.49
C VAL A 34 -1.51 -16.19 5.38
N ARG A 35 -2.68 -16.74 5.72
CA ARG A 35 -3.55 -17.36 4.71
C ARG A 35 -3.90 -16.25 3.72
N SER A 36 -3.63 -16.45 2.44
CA SER A 36 -3.87 -15.43 1.43
C SER A 36 -5.22 -15.65 0.74
N ILE A 37 -6.01 -14.60 0.62
CA ILE A 37 -7.14 -14.54 -0.31
C ILE A 37 -6.63 -14.06 -1.65
N TYR A 38 -6.93 -14.81 -2.71
CA TYR A 38 -6.51 -14.49 -4.07
C TYR A 38 -7.31 -13.33 -4.63
N THR A 39 -6.62 -12.29 -5.08
CA THR A 39 -7.19 -11.26 -5.94
C THR A 39 -6.67 -11.48 -7.35
N THR A 40 -7.57 -11.78 -8.29
CA THR A 40 -7.23 -11.85 -9.70
C THR A 40 -7.09 -10.42 -10.25
N TRP A 41 -5.90 -10.05 -10.73
CA TRP A 41 -5.72 -8.87 -11.58
C TRP A 41 -5.51 -9.28 -13.02
N GLY A 42 -6.01 -8.44 -13.94
CA GLY A 42 -6.19 -8.80 -15.34
C GLY A 42 -4.89 -9.06 -16.10
N SER A 43 -4.99 -9.86 -17.16
CA SER A 43 -3.92 -10.05 -18.12
C SER A 43 -3.58 -8.74 -18.82
N VAL A 44 -2.31 -8.35 -18.83
CA VAL A 44 -1.80 -7.60 -19.97
C VAL A 44 -1.83 -8.57 -21.16
N PRO A 45 -2.54 -8.28 -22.27
CA PRO A 45 -2.52 -9.13 -23.45
C PRO A 45 -1.18 -8.97 -24.18
N CYS A 46 -0.09 -9.40 -23.54
CA CYS A 46 1.24 -9.45 -24.14
C CYS A 46 1.39 -10.67 -25.05
N GLU A 47 0.43 -11.60 -25.00
CA GLU A 47 0.55 -12.89 -25.66
C GLU A 47 -0.40 -12.98 -26.85
N LYS A 48 0.15 -13.32 -28.03
CA LYS A 48 -0.57 -13.35 -29.31
C LYS A 48 -1.81 -14.25 -29.32
N TRP A 49 -1.88 -15.22 -28.41
CA TRP A 49 -3.02 -16.13 -28.26
C TRP A 49 -4.21 -15.45 -27.57
N SER A 50 -3.96 -14.58 -26.58
CA SER A 50 -4.98 -13.88 -25.80
C SER A 50 -5.78 -12.82 -26.59
N CYS A 51 -5.30 -12.43 -27.77
CA CYS A 51 -6.00 -11.52 -28.68
C CYS A 51 -7.03 -12.23 -29.58
N LYS A 52 -6.99 -13.57 -29.65
CA LYS A 52 -7.85 -14.39 -30.53
C LYS A 52 -8.93 -15.17 -29.78
N GLU A 53 -8.83 -15.21 -28.46
CA GLU A 53 -9.70 -15.98 -27.58
C GLU A 53 -10.84 -15.12 -27.03
N SER A 54 -12.00 -15.74 -26.79
CA SER A 54 -13.17 -15.04 -26.22
C SER A 54 -12.90 -14.62 -24.77
N TRP A 55 -13.55 -13.54 -24.31
CA TRP A 55 -13.40 -13.05 -22.94
C TRP A 55 -13.61 -14.13 -21.88
N LEU A 56 -14.64 -14.96 -22.04
CA LEU A 56 -14.98 -16.01 -21.08
C LEU A 56 -13.89 -17.10 -21.00
N LYS A 57 -13.25 -17.43 -22.12
CA LYS A 57 -12.19 -18.44 -22.16
C LYS A 57 -10.88 -17.90 -21.59
N ARG A 58 -10.61 -16.60 -21.82
CA ARG A 58 -9.47 -15.87 -21.23
C ARG A 58 -9.51 -15.79 -19.71
N ILE A 59 -10.69 -15.59 -19.12
CA ILE A 59 -10.81 -15.52 -17.65
C ILE A 59 -10.75 -16.90 -16.98
N THR A 60 -10.92 -18.00 -17.71
CA THR A 60 -10.83 -19.36 -17.16
C THR A 60 -9.49 -20.04 -17.45
N SER A 61 -8.73 -19.58 -18.45
CA SER A 61 -7.37 -20.03 -18.77
C SER A 61 -6.28 -19.28 -17.98
N GLN A 62 -6.54 -18.87 -16.73
CA GLN A 62 -5.62 -18.01 -15.94
C GLN A 62 -4.24 -18.64 -15.73
N SER A 63 -4.15 -19.96 -15.67
CA SER A 63 -2.89 -20.71 -15.54
C SER A 63 -2.00 -20.63 -16.79
N GLU A 64 -2.56 -20.26 -17.95
CA GLU A 64 -1.84 -20.22 -19.22
C GLU A 64 -1.17 -18.86 -19.47
N TYR A 65 -1.60 -17.82 -18.74
CA TYR A 65 -1.02 -16.51 -18.87
C TYR A 65 0.29 -16.38 -18.08
N ARG A 66 1.32 -15.93 -18.78
CA ARG A 66 2.62 -15.66 -18.18
C ARG A 66 2.66 -14.40 -17.31
N SER A 67 1.64 -13.54 -17.39
CA SER A 67 1.60 -12.21 -16.78
C SER A 67 0.39 -11.98 -15.85
N PHE A 68 -0.28 -13.03 -15.39
CA PHE A 68 -1.23 -12.86 -14.28
C PHE A 68 -0.44 -12.75 -12.98
N GLU A 69 -0.29 -11.53 -12.49
CA GLU A 69 0.15 -11.31 -11.11
C GLU A 69 -1.04 -11.57 -10.18
N PHE A 70 -0.95 -12.66 -9.42
CA PHE A 70 -1.88 -12.89 -8.33
C PHE A 70 -1.52 -11.96 -7.18
N TRP A 71 -2.41 -11.03 -6.89
CA TRP A 71 -2.29 -10.19 -5.72
C TRP A 71 -2.89 -10.95 -4.53
N HIS A 72 -2.00 -11.42 -3.66
CA HIS A 72 -2.38 -12.07 -2.42
C HIS A 72 -2.79 -10.99 -1.41
N VAL A 73 -4.06 -11.02 -1.00
CA VAL A 73 -4.54 -10.21 0.12
C VAL A 73 -4.46 -11.06 1.39
N PRO A 74 -3.78 -10.59 2.45
CA PRO A 74 -3.73 -11.32 3.71
C PRO A 74 -5.14 -11.51 4.28
N GLU A 75 -5.52 -12.75 4.61
CA GLU A 75 -6.80 -13.04 5.27
C GLU A 75 -6.78 -12.43 6.67
N VAL A 76 -7.85 -11.71 6.98
CA VAL A 76 -8.03 -11.02 8.25
C VAL A 76 -9.00 -11.79 9.13
N ASP A 77 -8.69 -11.85 10.43
CA ASP A 77 -9.56 -12.44 11.43
C ASP A 77 -10.91 -11.70 11.51
N VAL A 78 -11.99 -12.46 11.44
CA VAL A 78 -13.35 -11.92 11.55
C VAL A 78 -13.61 -11.52 13.00
N PRO A 79 -14.05 -10.28 13.28
CA PRO A 79 -14.37 -9.83 14.62
C PRO A 79 -15.41 -10.73 15.30
N ALA A 80 -15.26 -10.94 16.60
CA ALA A 80 -16.19 -11.75 17.39
C ALA A 80 -17.64 -11.23 17.22
N GLY A 81 -18.56 -12.14 16.87
CA GLY A 81 -19.98 -11.83 16.69
C GLY A 81 -20.41 -11.50 15.27
N LEU A 82 -19.49 -11.31 14.31
CA LEU A 82 -19.83 -11.10 12.89
C LEU A 82 -19.78 -12.42 12.11
N LYS A 83 -20.77 -12.65 11.23
CA LYS A 83 -20.81 -13.83 10.35
C LYS A 83 -20.60 -13.43 8.90
N LEU A 84 -19.34 -13.38 8.48
CA LEU A 84 -18.96 -12.95 7.14
C LEU A 84 -18.89 -14.13 6.15
N ASN A 85 -19.55 -13.96 5.00
CA ASN A 85 -19.43 -14.84 3.83
C ASN A 85 -18.07 -14.63 3.14
N ALA A 86 -17.69 -15.48 2.19
CA ALA A 86 -16.39 -15.40 1.51
C ALA A 86 -16.13 -14.02 0.84
N VAL A 87 -17.15 -13.45 0.20
CA VAL A 87 -17.05 -12.12 -0.45
C VAL A 87 -16.90 -11.01 0.59
N GLU A 88 -17.62 -11.08 1.71
CA GLU A 88 -17.49 -10.12 2.80
C GLU A 88 -16.10 -10.21 3.46
N ARG A 89 -15.56 -11.41 3.65
CA ARG A 89 -14.19 -11.61 4.15
C ARG A 89 -13.14 -11.06 3.20
N TYR A 90 -13.33 -11.24 1.89
CA TYR A 90 -12.46 -10.64 0.88
C TYR A 90 -12.50 -9.11 0.94
N LEU A 91 -13.69 -8.52 1.08
CA LEU A 91 -13.83 -7.07 1.26
C LEU A 91 -13.14 -6.59 2.53
N LEU A 92 -13.36 -7.22 3.68
CA LEU A 92 -12.70 -6.86 4.94
C LEU A 92 -11.18 -6.94 4.83
N SER A 93 -10.68 -8.04 4.28
CA SER A 93 -9.25 -8.28 4.13
C SER A 93 -8.62 -7.25 3.19
N SER A 94 -9.31 -6.91 2.09
CA SER A 94 -8.85 -5.86 1.17
C SER A 94 -8.85 -4.48 1.83
N LEU A 95 -9.90 -4.13 2.58
CA LEU A 95 -9.99 -2.85 3.27
C LEU A 95 -8.87 -2.65 4.30
N GLN A 96 -8.52 -3.69 5.04
CA GLN A 96 -7.44 -3.61 6.03
C GLN A 96 -6.07 -3.62 5.37
N ASN A 97 -5.83 -4.53 4.42
CA ASN A 97 -4.56 -4.58 3.70
C ASN A 97 -4.28 -3.28 2.96
N ASP A 98 -5.27 -2.71 2.27
CA ASP A 98 -5.08 -1.46 1.53
C ASP A 98 -4.93 -0.25 2.47
N ALA A 99 -5.56 -0.26 3.65
CA ALA A 99 -5.31 0.76 4.67
C ALA A 99 -3.87 0.69 5.19
N ASP A 100 -3.40 -0.50 5.53
CA ASP A 100 -2.03 -0.71 6.00
C ASP A 100 -1.02 -0.33 4.92
N ARG A 101 -1.20 -0.82 3.68
CA ARG A 101 -0.32 -0.46 2.56
C ARG A 101 -0.28 1.04 2.33
N LEU A 102 -1.44 1.71 2.36
CA LEU A 102 -1.50 3.15 2.15
C LEU A 102 -0.80 3.91 3.29
N LEU A 103 -0.81 3.41 4.52
CA LEU A 103 -0.02 3.97 5.63
C LEU A 103 1.49 3.72 5.49
N HIS A 104 1.92 2.71 4.73
CA HIS A 104 3.35 2.42 4.52
C HIS A 104 3.94 3.07 3.27
N VAL A 105 3.12 3.36 2.25
CA VAL A 105 3.55 4.08 1.04
C VAL A 105 3.86 5.54 1.36
N SER A 106 4.89 6.12 0.73
CA SER A 106 5.14 7.56 0.85
C SER A 106 4.00 8.34 0.19
N TRP A 107 3.36 9.20 0.96
CA TRP A 107 2.31 10.10 0.45
C TRP A 107 2.88 11.25 -0.38
N CYS A 108 4.17 11.57 -0.22
CA CYS A 108 4.82 12.60 -1.00
C CYS A 108 5.33 12.10 -2.36
N GLN A 109 6.02 10.95 -2.40
CA GLN A 109 6.77 10.52 -3.59
C GLN A 109 6.06 9.42 -4.40
N ASP A 110 5.42 8.47 -3.72
CA ASP A 110 4.90 7.25 -4.34
C ASP A 110 3.36 7.21 -4.38
N PHE A 111 2.70 8.33 -4.08
CA PHE A 111 1.25 8.42 -4.11
C PHE A 111 0.72 8.54 -5.55
N ASP A 112 0.09 7.47 -6.02
CA ASP A 112 -0.45 7.36 -7.39
C ASP A 112 -1.99 7.35 -7.44
N SER A 113 -2.51 7.78 -8.58
CA SER A 113 -3.90 7.67 -9.04
C SER A 113 -4.52 6.28 -8.87
N TYR A 114 -3.69 5.21 -8.93
CA TYR A 114 -4.10 3.84 -8.62
C TYR A 114 -4.92 3.71 -7.32
N TRP A 115 -4.55 4.46 -6.26
CA TRP A 115 -5.23 4.38 -4.98
C TRP A 115 -6.68 4.88 -5.03
N HIS A 116 -6.98 5.86 -5.90
CA HIS A 116 -8.34 6.32 -6.11
C HIS A 116 -9.22 5.25 -6.78
N ASP A 117 -8.70 4.62 -7.83
CA ASP A 117 -9.40 3.55 -8.55
C ASP A 117 -9.61 2.32 -7.65
N ARG A 118 -8.60 1.99 -6.84
CA ARG A 118 -8.66 0.89 -5.87
C ARG A 118 -9.74 1.11 -4.82
N VAL A 119 -9.77 2.28 -4.17
CA VAL A 119 -10.79 2.61 -3.15
C VAL A 119 -12.19 2.71 -3.77
N SER A 120 -12.31 3.24 -4.99
CA SER A 120 -13.57 3.28 -5.73
C SER A 120 -14.11 1.87 -6.01
N SER A 121 -13.23 0.94 -6.39
CA SER A 121 -13.60 -0.45 -6.64
C SER A 121 -14.11 -1.15 -5.36
N LEU A 122 -13.47 -0.90 -4.21
CA LEU A 122 -13.92 -1.43 -2.92
C LEU A 122 -15.24 -0.82 -2.45
N GLU A 123 -15.46 0.47 -2.71
CA GLU A 123 -16.76 1.12 -2.48
C GLU A 123 -17.86 0.50 -3.36
N MET A 124 -17.56 0.26 -4.63
CA MET A 124 -18.51 -0.39 -5.55
C MET A 124 -18.86 -1.80 -5.08
N LEU A 125 -17.86 -2.57 -4.61
CA LEU A 125 -18.08 -3.90 -4.03
C LEU A 125 -18.95 -3.82 -2.76
N TYR A 126 -18.66 -2.88 -1.86
CA TYR A 126 -19.47 -2.63 -0.67
C TYR A 126 -20.93 -2.32 -1.03
N LYS A 127 -21.16 -1.40 -1.99
CA LYS A 127 -22.51 -1.06 -2.47
C LYS A 127 -23.20 -2.28 -3.08
N THR A 128 -22.51 -3.05 -3.88
CA THR A 128 -23.04 -4.27 -4.49
C THR A 128 -23.57 -5.28 -3.46
N ILE A 129 -22.83 -5.45 -2.34
CA ILE A 129 -23.16 -6.43 -1.30
C ILE A 129 -24.25 -5.92 -0.34
N TYR A 130 -24.21 -4.64 0.03
CA TYR A 130 -25.00 -4.09 1.15
C TYR A 130 -26.04 -3.02 0.76
N THR A 131 -26.08 -2.55 -0.49
CA THR A 131 -27.08 -1.58 -0.98
C THR A 131 -27.84 -2.11 -2.21
N ASP A 132 -29.06 -1.62 -2.42
CA ASP A 132 -29.95 -2.02 -3.53
C ASP A 132 -29.60 -1.36 -4.88
N GLU A 133 -28.45 -0.70 -4.98
CA GLU A 133 -28.05 0.07 -6.15
C GLU A 133 -27.67 -0.81 -7.37
N TYR A 134 -27.22 -2.05 -7.14
CA TYR A 134 -26.63 -2.91 -8.18
C TYR A 134 -27.24 -4.33 -8.22
N PRO A 135 -28.51 -4.48 -8.63
CA PRO A 135 -29.24 -5.74 -8.50
C PRO A 135 -28.67 -6.90 -9.34
N LEU A 136 -28.13 -6.63 -10.53
CA LEU A 136 -27.57 -7.65 -11.42
C LEU A 136 -26.35 -8.35 -10.81
N TYR A 137 -25.47 -7.59 -10.15
CA TYR A 137 -24.23 -8.09 -9.58
C TYR A 137 -24.44 -8.92 -8.30
N ARG A 138 -25.60 -8.79 -7.66
CA ARG A 138 -25.96 -9.59 -6.47
C ARG A 138 -26.05 -11.08 -6.73
N TYR A 139 -26.40 -11.47 -7.95
CA TYR A 139 -26.44 -12.88 -8.31
C TYR A 139 -25.05 -13.52 -8.20
N ILE A 140 -24.00 -12.75 -8.48
CA ILE A 140 -22.60 -13.21 -8.47
C ILE A 140 -21.99 -13.05 -7.08
N PHE A 141 -22.19 -11.90 -6.44
CA PHE A 141 -21.50 -11.54 -5.19
C PHE A 141 -22.30 -11.80 -3.91
N GLY A 142 -23.57 -12.20 -4.04
CA GLY A 142 -24.49 -12.43 -2.93
C GLY A 142 -25.19 -11.16 -2.44
N ASN A 143 -26.30 -11.35 -1.73
CA ASN A 143 -27.09 -10.27 -1.12
C ASN A 143 -26.97 -10.33 0.40
N CYS A 144 -26.37 -9.30 1.02
CA CYS A 144 -26.19 -9.20 2.46
C CYS A 144 -26.86 -7.94 3.06
N THR A 145 -27.86 -7.36 2.40
CA THR A 145 -28.53 -6.13 2.88
C THR A 145 -29.12 -6.23 4.28
N GLN A 146 -29.54 -7.42 4.68
CA GLN A 146 -30.16 -7.68 5.98
C GLN A 146 -29.14 -7.72 7.14
N LYS A 147 -27.84 -7.84 6.85
CA LYS A 147 -26.76 -7.92 7.83
C LYS A 147 -26.33 -6.53 8.30
N THR A 148 -27.13 -5.89 9.15
CA THR A 148 -26.93 -4.48 9.56
C THR A 148 -25.64 -4.26 10.34
N ALA A 149 -25.26 -5.19 11.24
CA ALA A 149 -24.03 -5.09 12.03
C ALA A 149 -22.78 -5.22 11.16
N GLU A 150 -22.77 -6.19 10.24
CA GLU A 150 -21.68 -6.38 9.27
C GLU A 150 -21.58 -5.17 8.33
N LYS A 151 -22.71 -4.68 7.82
CA LYS A 151 -22.78 -3.49 6.96
C LYS A 151 -22.15 -2.29 7.65
N GLU A 152 -22.52 -2.03 8.91
CA GLU A 152 -21.98 -0.91 9.67
C GLU A 152 -20.47 -1.07 9.92
N HIS A 153 -20.02 -2.27 10.27
CA HIS A 153 -18.59 -2.55 10.46
C HIS A 153 -17.78 -2.29 9.18
N MET A 154 -18.24 -2.82 8.05
CA MET A 154 -17.58 -2.62 6.75
C MET A 154 -17.58 -1.15 6.34
N LEU A 155 -18.69 -0.43 6.58
CA LEU A 155 -18.78 0.99 6.29
C LEU A 155 -17.76 1.81 7.09
N ARG A 156 -17.58 1.50 8.38
CA ARG A 156 -16.56 2.16 9.21
C ARG A 156 -15.16 1.92 8.65
N LYS A 157 -14.83 0.68 8.27
CA LYS A 157 -13.54 0.34 7.65
C LYS A 157 -13.33 1.04 6.29
N LEU A 158 -14.36 1.08 5.45
CA LEU A 158 -14.32 1.80 4.16
C LEU A 158 -14.13 3.31 4.37
N ASN A 159 -14.84 3.91 5.31
CA ASN A 159 -14.72 5.34 5.62
C ASN A 159 -13.34 5.68 6.19
N TYR A 160 -12.76 4.79 7.01
CA TYR A 160 -11.40 4.94 7.50
C TYR A 160 -10.40 4.96 6.33
N LEU A 161 -10.47 3.98 5.42
CA LEU A 161 -9.62 3.93 4.22
C LEU A 161 -9.78 5.18 3.33
N LYS A 162 -11.02 5.62 3.09
CA LYS A 162 -11.31 6.87 2.36
C LYS A 162 -10.71 8.10 3.07
N GLY A 163 -10.75 8.10 4.40
CA GLY A 163 -10.13 9.13 5.23
C GLY A 163 -8.62 9.19 5.03
N ILE A 164 -7.94 8.04 5.10
CA ILE A 164 -6.50 7.93 4.82
C ILE A 164 -6.19 8.44 3.41
N LEU A 165 -6.92 7.97 2.39
CA LEU A 165 -6.73 8.39 1.00
C LEU A 165 -6.86 9.91 0.82
N SER A 166 -7.87 10.52 1.45
CA SER A 166 -8.08 11.96 1.40
C SER A 166 -6.91 12.73 2.01
N TRP A 167 -6.38 12.26 3.14
CA TRP A 167 -5.22 12.89 3.80
C TRP A 167 -3.91 12.64 3.07
N ALA A 168 -3.72 11.47 2.47
CA ALA A 168 -2.60 11.19 1.59
C ALA A 168 -2.59 12.16 0.39
N GLY A 169 -3.72 12.31 -0.31
CA GLY A 169 -3.83 13.25 -1.42
C GLY A 169 -3.69 14.72 -1.02
N ARG A 170 -4.11 15.12 0.19
CA ARG A 170 -3.86 16.47 0.71
C ARG A 170 -2.38 16.70 1.05
N THR A 171 -1.71 15.68 1.58
CA THR A 171 -0.28 15.71 1.88
C THR A 171 0.54 15.80 0.60
N GLU A 172 0.21 15.01 -0.42
CA GLU A 172 0.80 15.09 -1.77
C GLU A 172 0.70 16.51 -2.35
N ARG A 173 -0.47 17.15 -2.27
CA ARG A 173 -0.63 18.54 -2.76
C ARG A 173 0.23 19.54 -2.01
N CYS A 174 0.36 19.38 -0.69
CA CYS A 174 1.22 20.23 0.13
C CYS A 174 2.69 20.04 -0.29
N TYR A 175 3.13 18.80 -0.42
CA TYR A 175 4.45 18.43 -0.94
C TYR A 175 4.72 19.03 -2.32
N THR A 176 3.82 18.82 -3.28
CA THR A 176 3.93 19.34 -4.65
C THR A 176 4.03 20.87 -4.66
N SER A 177 3.37 21.57 -3.73
CA SER A 177 3.50 23.02 -3.58
C SER A 177 4.88 23.45 -3.10
N ILE A 178 5.45 22.74 -2.12
CA ILE A 178 6.84 22.97 -1.64
C ILE A 178 7.84 22.72 -2.77
N VAL A 179 7.67 21.63 -3.52
CA VAL A 179 8.55 21.29 -4.65
C VAL A 179 8.49 22.35 -5.75
N LYS A 180 7.28 22.87 -6.08
CA LYS A 180 7.12 23.98 -7.02
C LYS A 180 7.81 25.25 -6.53
N ALA A 181 7.64 25.61 -5.25
CA ALA A 181 8.31 26.76 -4.65
C ALA A 181 9.84 26.61 -4.73
N ARG A 182 10.36 25.43 -4.42
CA ARG A 182 11.79 25.10 -4.56
C ARG A 182 12.28 25.28 -5.99
N TYR A 183 11.58 24.69 -6.95
CA TYR A 183 11.94 24.80 -8.37
C TYR A 183 11.96 26.25 -8.85
N TYR A 184 10.97 27.05 -8.45
CA TYR A 184 10.91 28.47 -8.77
C TYR A 184 12.07 29.25 -8.14
N VAL A 185 12.33 29.04 -6.84
CA VAL A 185 13.42 29.70 -6.12
C VAL A 185 14.78 29.41 -6.75
N GLN A 186 15.03 28.17 -7.16
CA GLN A 186 16.29 27.76 -7.78
C GLN A 186 16.59 28.46 -9.11
N ARG A 187 15.56 28.82 -9.89
CA ARG A 187 15.72 29.27 -11.27
C ARG A 187 15.41 30.75 -11.48
N CYS A 188 14.55 31.30 -10.65
CA CYS A 188 13.97 32.63 -10.86
C CYS A 188 14.32 33.63 -9.75
N VAL A 189 14.73 33.17 -8.55
CA VAL A 189 14.89 34.04 -7.38
C VAL A 189 16.36 34.23 -7.01
N TRP A 190 16.93 35.34 -7.48
CA TRP A 190 18.33 35.71 -7.22
C TRP A 190 18.52 36.52 -5.93
N ASN A 191 17.45 37.13 -5.41
CA ASN A 191 17.48 37.92 -4.17
C ASN A 191 17.37 37.02 -2.93
N ALA A 192 18.33 37.14 -2.00
CA ALA A 192 18.36 36.35 -0.76
C ALA A 192 17.16 36.61 0.17
N LEU A 193 16.70 37.86 0.32
CA LEU A 193 15.52 38.18 1.16
C LEU A 193 14.25 37.56 0.58
N GLU A 194 14.15 37.47 -0.73
CA GLU A 194 13.00 36.85 -1.39
C GLU A 194 13.02 35.32 -1.21
N ARG A 195 14.19 34.68 -1.36
CA ARG A 195 14.35 33.24 -1.05
C ARG A 195 13.97 32.92 0.40
N GLU A 196 14.30 33.81 1.33
CA GLU A 196 13.94 33.69 2.74
C GLU A 196 12.42 33.72 2.95
N ARG A 197 11.71 34.63 2.27
CA ARG A 197 10.24 34.70 2.32
C ARG A 197 9.59 33.42 1.82
N TYR A 198 10.09 32.82 0.75
CA TYR A 198 9.59 31.54 0.25
C TYR A 198 9.77 30.41 1.27
N LEU A 199 10.93 30.34 1.94
CA LEU A 199 11.18 29.34 2.98
C LEU A 199 10.22 29.52 4.16
N CYS A 200 10.06 30.75 4.67
CA CYS A 200 9.12 31.05 5.74
C CYS A 200 7.67 30.71 5.35
N ALA A 201 7.24 31.05 4.13
CA ALA A 201 5.90 30.72 3.64
C ALA A 201 5.68 29.21 3.53
N CYS A 202 6.70 28.43 3.12
CA CYS A 202 6.60 26.96 3.11
C CYS A 202 6.45 26.41 4.53
N VAL A 203 7.21 26.94 5.49
CA VAL A 203 7.09 26.57 6.91
C VAL A 203 5.68 26.89 7.41
N GLU A 204 5.22 28.13 7.29
CA GLU A 204 3.88 28.54 7.72
C GLU A 204 2.76 27.69 7.08
N ALA A 205 2.88 27.35 5.79
CA ALA A 205 1.91 26.48 5.13
C ALA A 205 1.86 25.08 5.73
N VAL A 206 3.01 24.50 6.05
CA VAL A 206 3.09 23.16 6.66
C VAL A 206 2.65 23.19 8.13
N ASP A 207 2.85 24.30 8.86
CA ASP A 207 2.27 24.50 10.21
C ASP A 207 0.75 24.63 10.17
N ALA A 208 0.22 25.42 9.24
CA ALA A 208 -1.23 25.53 9.06
C ALA A 208 -1.87 24.21 8.59
N PHE A 209 -1.11 23.38 7.87
CA PHE A 209 -1.51 22.04 7.49
C PHE A 209 -1.53 21.10 8.70
N SER A 210 -0.47 21.08 9.51
CA SER A 210 -0.34 20.20 10.69
C SER A 210 -1.51 20.33 11.67
N ALA A 211 -1.98 21.57 11.87
CA ALA A 211 -3.13 21.87 12.73
C ALA A 211 -4.45 21.23 12.26
N LYS A 212 -4.55 20.86 10.97
CA LYS A 212 -5.74 20.24 10.37
C LYS A 212 -5.64 18.72 10.32
N VAL A 213 -4.43 18.15 10.33
CA VAL A 213 -4.23 16.71 10.21
C VAL A 213 -4.69 16.00 11.49
N PRO A 214 -5.51 14.93 11.38
CA PRO A 214 -5.88 14.09 12.51
C PRO A 214 -4.65 13.56 13.22
N GLU A 215 -4.72 13.44 14.54
CA GLU A 215 -3.59 13.03 15.37
C GLU A 215 -2.97 11.69 14.91
N GLU A 216 -3.82 10.71 14.59
CA GLU A 216 -3.41 9.38 14.10
C GLU A 216 -2.55 9.42 12.83
N LEU A 217 -2.74 10.42 11.97
CA LEU A 217 -2.04 10.53 10.68
C LEU A 217 -0.95 11.61 10.71
N ARG A 218 -0.86 12.37 11.80
CA ARG A 218 0.01 13.54 11.90
C ARG A 218 1.46 13.15 11.82
N GLU A 219 1.88 12.14 12.57
CA GLU A 219 3.28 11.68 12.58
C GLU A 219 3.75 11.34 11.17
N LYS A 220 2.99 10.52 10.45
CA LYS A 220 3.31 10.15 9.07
C LYS A 220 3.34 11.36 8.13
N ALA A 221 2.26 12.14 8.09
CA ALA A 221 2.15 13.27 7.16
C ALA A 221 3.25 14.32 7.39
N MET A 222 3.52 14.63 8.66
CA MET A 222 4.48 15.66 9.03
C MET A 222 5.92 15.19 8.82
N ALA A 223 6.26 13.96 9.18
CA ALA A 223 7.60 13.42 8.95
C ALA A 223 7.99 13.48 7.47
N GLU A 224 7.07 13.14 6.56
CA GLU A 224 7.34 13.22 5.12
C GLU A 224 7.46 14.67 4.61
N LEU A 225 6.61 15.59 5.08
CA LEU A 225 6.68 17.01 4.69
C LEU A 225 7.91 17.73 5.27
N GLU A 226 8.36 17.34 6.45
CA GLU A 226 9.57 17.88 7.08
C GLU A 226 10.83 17.56 6.26
N VAL A 227 10.92 16.36 5.69
CA VAL A 227 12.01 16.00 4.76
C VAL A 227 12.00 16.92 3.53
N ALA A 228 10.82 17.21 2.96
CA ALA A 228 10.71 18.12 1.83
C ALA A 228 11.08 19.57 2.20
N LEU A 229 10.69 20.01 3.40
CA LEU A 229 11.07 21.29 3.98
C LEU A 229 12.59 21.40 4.21
N VAL A 230 13.25 20.34 4.70
CA VAL A 230 14.72 20.31 4.85
C VAL A 230 15.40 20.43 3.49
N SER A 231 14.86 19.74 2.48
CA SER A 231 15.33 19.90 1.10
C SER A 231 15.21 21.35 0.61
N MET A 232 14.08 22.01 0.85
CA MET A 232 13.90 23.44 0.52
C MET A 232 14.94 24.32 1.22
N ARG A 233 15.17 24.11 2.53
CA ARG A 233 16.16 24.85 3.32
C ARG A 233 17.57 24.74 2.76
N HIS A 234 17.97 23.57 2.23
CA HIS A 234 19.30 23.37 1.66
C HIS A 234 19.61 24.36 0.52
N TRP A 235 18.60 24.69 -0.30
CA TRP A 235 18.73 25.62 -1.43
C TRP A 235 18.72 27.10 -1.03
N VAL A 236 18.50 27.39 0.25
CA VAL A 236 18.42 28.75 0.80
C VAL A 236 19.58 28.93 1.78
N TRP A 237 20.82 28.73 1.30
CA TRP A 237 22.02 28.76 2.14
C TRP A 237 22.34 30.15 2.71
N ASP A 238 21.99 31.20 1.98
CA ASP A 238 22.38 32.59 2.28
C ASP A 238 21.38 33.33 3.19
N CYS A 239 20.37 32.65 3.74
CA CYS A 239 19.27 33.28 4.50
C CYS A 239 19.24 32.82 5.96
N PRO A 240 19.89 33.56 6.87
CA PRO A 240 20.09 33.12 8.25
C PRO A 240 18.82 33.19 9.13
N ASN A 241 17.84 34.05 8.86
CA ASN A 241 16.64 34.16 9.70
C ASN A 241 15.64 33.04 9.41
N GLY A 242 15.42 32.70 8.13
CA GLY A 242 14.61 31.56 7.71
C GLY A 242 15.18 30.24 8.26
N LYS A 243 16.51 30.09 8.27
CA LYS A 243 17.18 28.96 8.94
C LYS A 243 16.90 28.92 10.44
N ARG A 244 16.89 30.04 11.15
CA ARG A 244 16.58 30.09 12.60
C ARG A 244 15.13 29.70 12.87
N THR A 245 14.17 30.22 12.11
CA THR A 245 12.75 29.86 12.22
C THR A 245 12.53 28.37 11.97
N PHE A 246 13.20 27.82 10.94
CA PHE A 246 13.19 26.40 10.64
C PHE A 246 13.81 25.53 11.74
N THR A 247 14.95 25.95 12.29
CA THR A 247 15.66 25.21 13.34
C THR A 247 14.85 25.20 14.64
N ARG A 248 14.09 26.26 14.95
CA ARG A 248 13.17 26.29 16.10
C ARG A 248 11.97 25.36 15.96
N ARG A 249 11.62 24.96 14.74
CA ARG A 249 10.48 24.07 14.48
C ARG A 249 10.86 22.60 14.52
N LEU A 250 12.06 22.26 14.05
CA LEU A 250 12.57 20.89 14.05
C LEU A 250 13.30 20.48 15.34
N ALA A 251 13.51 21.42 16.28
CA ALA A 251 14.10 21.18 17.59
C ALA A 251 13.01 20.99 18.63
#